data_AF-A0A1D8GCX9-F1
#
_entry.id   AF-A0A1D8GCX9-F1
#
_cell.length_a   1.000
_cell.length_b   1.000
_cell.length_c   1.000
_cell.angle_alpha   90.00
_cell.angle_beta   90.00
_cell.angle_gamma   90.00
#
_symmetry.space_group_name_H-M   'P 1'
#
loop_
_entity.id
_entity.type
_entity.pdbx_description
1 polymer ?
#
loop_
_entity_poly.entity_id
_entity_poly.type
_entity_poly.pdbx_seq_one_letter_code
_entity_poly.pdbx_strand_id
1 'polypeptide(L)'
;MNGRFSVNDLIYRANKRRSDTGESVPARDYGEILDRLQRLIAKNHSAELAEVLYSEEAEGKLKDLIMRYLNSEQLVARDVRNISELTDAIYFDMAGMGLLSPYLQDSETEEINVNGSGGIWVLYKDRKVRLNETFGNPEACANIVRKMSRFGNVILDGSKPIGDSFIAKGIRMSGAIMPCVDPDAGAIASVRKQKPSYITRENLIGWDTATAEELDFLTLCVNNGVSVAIAGATGSGKTADMGYILSCVPYERRIVTIEDTRELSLAQYDENGVMLNDVIHLLTKEEPNPVTMLDLLKLSLRLHPQILVPAEMRGKEALTVQEAGRTGHIIVSTLHANGARAAYDRILTMCLEAGTSLSEERLLKNIVEAFPIMLFKMQLPDKSRKYMEIFEATGVKNGEVTGNTLYKYVVDHYERDKEGRITKVIGSHRRVGNLSPALAERLLVGGVPQSEIRRFSEGGVA
;
A
#
# COMPACT_ATOMS: atom_id res chain seq x y z
N MET A 1 -14.92 17.77 -33.21
CA MET A 1 -14.97 17.31 -34.61
C MET A 1 -13.55 17.04 -35.09
N ASN A 2 -13.22 15.78 -35.35
CA ASN A 2 -12.20 15.36 -36.33
C ASN A 2 -12.35 13.84 -36.52
N GLY A 3 -13.39 13.47 -37.28
CA GLY A 3 -13.70 12.09 -37.63
C GLY A 3 -12.84 11.58 -38.78
N ARG A 4 -11.60 11.20 -38.49
CA ARG A 4 -10.84 10.29 -39.37
C ARG A 4 -10.96 8.89 -38.80
N PHE A 5 -11.86 8.10 -39.37
CA PHE A 5 -11.94 6.67 -39.08
C PHE A 5 -10.65 5.99 -39.55
N SER A 6 -10.02 5.19 -38.69
CA SER A 6 -8.93 4.29 -39.09
C SER A 6 -9.44 3.35 -40.19
N VAL A 7 -8.60 2.99 -41.16
CA VAL A 7 -8.94 2.07 -42.26
C VAL A 7 -9.55 0.77 -41.72
N ASN A 8 -9.10 0.31 -40.55
CA ASN A 8 -9.63 -0.87 -39.88
C ASN A 8 -11.07 -0.69 -39.38
N ASP A 9 -11.44 0.50 -38.88
CA ASP A 9 -12.82 0.78 -38.44
C ASP A 9 -13.77 0.86 -39.64
N LEU A 10 -13.29 1.37 -40.79
CA LEU A 10 -14.07 1.37 -42.03
C LEU A 10 -14.32 -0.06 -42.54
N ILE A 11 -13.29 -0.93 -42.52
CA ILE A 11 -13.42 -2.34 -42.91
C ILE A 11 -14.39 -3.08 -41.98
N TYR A 12 -14.26 -2.90 -40.66
CA TYR A 12 -15.12 -3.54 -39.68
C TYR A 12 -16.59 -3.09 -39.82
N ARG A 13 -16.83 -1.79 -40.00
CA ARG A 13 -18.20 -1.27 -40.24
C ARG A 13 -18.79 -1.79 -41.54
N ALA A 14 -18.00 -1.93 -42.59
CA ALA A 14 -18.45 -2.53 -43.84
C ALA A 14 -18.85 -4.00 -43.63
N ASN A 15 -18.03 -4.78 -42.92
CA ASN A 15 -18.34 -6.18 -42.58
C ASN A 15 -19.57 -6.29 -41.66
N LYS A 16 -19.71 -5.39 -40.68
CA LYS A 16 -20.89 -5.34 -39.80
C LYS A 16 -22.17 -5.02 -40.56
N ARG A 17 -22.14 -4.04 -41.47
CA ARG A 17 -23.28 -3.74 -42.35
C ARG A 17 -23.67 -4.94 -43.21
N ARG A 18 -22.70 -5.66 -43.77
CA ARG A 18 -22.96 -6.87 -44.59
C ARG A 18 -23.60 -7.98 -43.76
N SER A 19 -23.16 -8.13 -42.51
CA SER A 19 -23.77 -9.04 -41.54
C SER A 19 -25.20 -8.65 -41.18
N ASP A 20 -25.45 -7.37 -40.87
CA ASP A 20 -26.78 -6.85 -40.52
C ASP A 20 -27.78 -6.98 -41.70
N THR A 21 -27.29 -6.96 -42.95
CA THR A 21 -28.09 -7.20 -44.16
C THR A 21 -28.23 -8.68 -44.55
N GLY A 22 -27.65 -9.61 -43.79
CA GLY A 22 -27.78 -11.05 -44.02
C GLY A 22 -26.87 -11.65 -45.10
N GLU A 23 -25.84 -10.93 -45.55
CA GLU A 23 -24.91 -11.39 -46.60
C GLU A 23 -23.51 -11.75 -46.06
N SER A 24 -23.03 -12.94 -46.42
CA SER A 24 -21.62 -13.38 -46.49
C SER A 24 -20.73 -13.38 -45.21
N VAL A 25 -21.03 -12.59 -44.17
CA VAL A 25 -20.25 -12.54 -42.92
C VAL A 25 -21.20 -12.63 -41.72
N PRO A 26 -21.31 -13.77 -41.01
CA PRO A 26 -22.22 -13.88 -39.87
C PRO A 26 -21.69 -13.14 -38.64
N ALA A 27 -22.55 -12.38 -37.96
CA ALA A 27 -22.24 -11.81 -36.64
C ALA A 27 -22.22 -12.91 -35.58
N ARG A 28 -21.10 -12.99 -34.86
CA ARG A 28 -20.83 -14.01 -33.86
C ARG A 28 -21.00 -13.47 -32.45
N ASP A 29 -21.23 -14.40 -31.53
CA ASP A 29 -21.15 -14.09 -30.12
C ASP A 29 -19.71 -13.71 -29.74
N TYR A 30 -19.57 -12.81 -28.77
CA TYR A 30 -18.25 -12.37 -28.30
C TYR A 30 -17.41 -13.56 -27.78
N GLY A 31 -18.03 -14.50 -27.05
CA GLY A 31 -17.33 -15.66 -26.52
C GLY A 31 -16.73 -16.53 -27.62
N GLU A 32 -17.43 -16.73 -28.74
CA GLU A 32 -16.93 -17.49 -29.88
C GLU A 32 -15.72 -16.81 -30.56
N ILE A 33 -15.74 -15.48 -30.65
CA ILE A 33 -14.65 -14.69 -31.23
C ILE A 33 -13.41 -14.82 -30.33
N LEU A 34 -13.59 -14.64 -29.02
CA LEU A 34 -12.52 -14.74 -28.03
C LEU A 34 -11.86 -16.14 -28.08
N ASP A 35 -12.67 -17.20 -28.02
CA ASP A 35 -12.18 -18.59 -28.03
C ASP A 35 -11.36 -18.91 -29.29
N ARG A 36 -11.83 -18.40 -30.45
CA ARG A 36 -11.15 -18.59 -31.73
C ARG A 36 -9.82 -17.85 -31.78
N LEU A 37 -9.79 -16.59 -31.36
CA LEU A 37 -8.57 -15.80 -31.36
C LEU A 37 -7.55 -16.29 -30.34
N GLN A 38 -8.00 -16.70 -29.14
CA GLN A 38 -7.13 -17.34 -28.15
C GLN A 38 -6.41 -18.56 -28.72
N ARG A 39 -7.12 -19.45 -29.42
CA ARG A 39 -6.50 -20.62 -30.05
C ARG A 39 -5.52 -20.25 -31.17
N LEU A 40 -5.87 -19.28 -32.02
CA LEU A 40 -5.01 -18.84 -33.13
C LEU A 40 -3.72 -18.21 -32.62
N ILE A 41 -3.82 -17.29 -31.67
CA ILE A 41 -2.68 -16.58 -31.10
C ILE A 41 -1.83 -17.53 -30.25
N ALA A 42 -2.43 -18.39 -29.42
CA ALA A 42 -1.68 -19.37 -28.65
C ALA A 42 -0.91 -20.38 -29.53
N LYS A 43 -1.46 -20.71 -30.72
CA LYS A 43 -0.81 -21.62 -31.66
C LYS A 43 0.34 -20.96 -32.43
N ASN A 44 0.15 -19.71 -32.87
CA ASN A 44 1.04 -19.07 -33.84
C ASN A 44 1.97 -18.00 -33.23
N HIS A 45 1.63 -17.47 -32.05
CA HIS A 45 2.25 -16.30 -31.42
C HIS A 45 2.33 -16.44 -29.90
N SER A 46 2.70 -17.63 -29.42
CA SER A 46 2.77 -17.93 -27.97
C SER A 46 3.85 -17.11 -27.25
N ALA A 47 4.93 -16.74 -27.94
CA ALA A 47 6.00 -15.92 -27.40
C ALA A 47 5.51 -14.48 -27.16
N GLU A 48 4.83 -13.88 -28.13
CA GLU A 48 4.25 -12.54 -28.02
C GLU A 48 3.17 -12.50 -26.92
N LEU A 49 2.36 -13.56 -26.79
CA LEU A 49 1.39 -13.68 -25.69
C LEU A 49 2.07 -13.74 -24.31
N ALA A 50 3.22 -14.40 -24.21
CA ALA A 50 3.98 -14.51 -22.96
C ALA A 50 4.70 -13.19 -22.60
N GLU A 51 5.22 -12.46 -23.59
CA GLU A 51 5.93 -11.18 -23.40
C GLU A 51 5.01 -10.04 -22.93
N VAL A 52 3.72 -10.08 -23.27
CA VAL A 52 2.73 -9.05 -22.87
C VAL A 52 2.56 -8.96 -21.36
N LEU A 53 2.83 -10.04 -20.62
CA LEU A 53 2.82 -10.01 -19.16
C LEU A 53 3.92 -9.12 -18.55
N TYR A 54 4.91 -8.70 -19.36
CA TYR A 54 6.15 -8.09 -18.87
C TYR A 54 6.54 -6.77 -19.55
N SER A 55 5.85 -6.32 -20.62
CA SER A 55 6.25 -5.10 -21.37
C SER A 55 5.06 -4.31 -21.96
N GLU A 56 5.07 -2.98 -21.80
CA GLU A 56 4.09 -2.07 -22.42
C GLU A 56 4.22 -2.04 -23.96
N GLU A 57 5.42 -2.20 -24.52
CA GLU A 57 5.59 -2.30 -25.99
C GLU A 57 4.92 -3.55 -26.57
N ALA A 58 4.79 -4.61 -25.75
CA ALA A 58 4.15 -5.84 -26.16
C ALA A 58 2.62 -5.72 -26.20
N GLU A 59 2.01 -4.80 -25.43
CA GLU A 59 0.58 -4.47 -25.52
C GLU A 59 0.21 -4.01 -26.93
N GLY A 60 0.94 -3.02 -27.47
CA GLY A 60 0.69 -2.50 -28.81
C GLY A 60 0.78 -3.58 -29.88
N LYS A 61 1.84 -4.41 -29.82
CA LYS A 61 2.05 -5.53 -30.76
C LYS A 61 0.91 -6.56 -30.70
N LEU A 62 0.43 -6.89 -29.50
CA LEU A 62 -0.66 -7.85 -29.34
C LEU A 62 -2.00 -7.28 -29.82
N LYS A 63 -2.30 -6.00 -29.53
CA LYS A 63 -3.50 -5.33 -30.06
C LYS A 63 -3.49 -5.29 -31.59
N ASP A 64 -2.33 -4.99 -32.19
CA ASP A 64 -2.17 -5.03 -33.66
C ASP A 64 -2.34 -6.46 -34.21
N LEU A 65 -1.91 -7.48 -33.48
CA LEU A 65 -2.10 -8.87 -33.85
C LEU A 65 -3.58 -9.28 -33.79
N ILE A 66 -4.28 -8.94 -32.70
CA ILE A 66 -5.72 -9.18 -32.52
C ILE A 66 -6.50 -8.49 -33.64
N MET A 67 -6.20 -7.22 -33.91
CA MET A 67 -6.87 -6.44 -34.95
C MET A 67 -6.62 -7.02 -36.35
N ARG A 68 -5.41 -7.54 -36.62
CA ARG A 68 -5.10 -8.25 -37.86
C ARG A 68 -5.95 -9.50 -38.03
N TYR A 69 -6.04 -10.35 -37.00
CA TYR A 69 -6.84 -11.57 -37.06
C TYR A 69 -8.36 -11.30 -37.14
N LEU A 70 -8.87 -10.29 -36.42
CA LEU A 70 -10.26 -9.85 -36.54
C LEU A 70 -10.62 -9.48 -37.99
N ASN A 71 -9.73 -8.76 -38.66
CA ASN A 71 -9.93 -8.35 -40.05
C ASN A 71 -9.74 -9.52 -41.04
N SER A 72 -8.69 -10.33 -40.91
CA SER A 72 -8.39 -11.42 -41.86
C SER A 72 -9.45 -12.52 -41.82
N GLU A 73 -9.97 -12.82 -40.63
CA GLU A 73 -11.01 -13.82 -40.41
C GLU A 73 -12.44 -13.25 -40.53
N GLN A 74 -12.56 -11.94 -40.81
CA GLN A 74 -13.82 -11.20 -40.93
C GLN A 74 -14.74 -11.42 -39.71
N LEU A 75 -14.16 -11.39 -38.50
CA LEU A 75 -14.91 -11.63 -37.26
C LEU A 75 -15.63 -10.35 -36.83
N VAL A 76 -16.96 -10.43 -36.74
CA VAL A 76 -17.83 -9.32 -36.32
C VAL A 76 -18.61 -9.74 -35.08
N ALA A 77 -18.49 -8.95 -34.01
CA ALA A 77 -19.26 -9.14 -32.79
C ALA A 77 -20.65 -8.48 -32.91
N ARG A 78 -21.69 -9.16 -32.39
CA ARG A 78 -23.08 -8.68 -32.41
C ARG A 78 -23.22 -7.31 -31.74
N ASP A 79 -22.75 -7.18 -30.50
CA ASP A 79 -23.04 -6.01 -29.66
C ASP A 79 -21.98 -4.90 -29.73
N VAL A 80 -20.83 -5.15 -30.36
CA VAL A 80 -19.71 -4.19 -30.41
C VAL A 80 -19.71 -3.39 -31.72
N ARG A 81 -19.65 -2.06 -31.62
CA ARG A 81 -19.84 -1.16 -32.78
C ARG A 81 -18.54 -0.80 -33.50
N ASN A 82 -17.41 -0.87 -32.81
CA ASN A 82 -16.10 -0.47 -33.33
C ASN A 82 -15.07 -1.60 -33.12
N ILE A 83 -14.21 -1.84 -34.10
CA ILE A 83 -13.13 -2.82 -34.00
C ILE A 83 -12.14 -2.52 -32.88
N SER A 84 -11.90 -1.25 -32.56
CA SER A 84 -11.02 -0.84 -31.46
C SER A 84 -11.57 -1.32 -30.12
N GLU A 85 -12.86 -1.12 -29.88
CA GLU A 85 -13.56 -1.57 -28.67
C GLU A 85 -13.52 -3.09 -28.54
N LEU A 86 -13.71 -3.81 -29.66
CA LEU A 86 -13.59 -5.27 -29.70
C LEU A 86 -12.15 -5.74 -29.46
N THR A 87 -11.17 -5.04 -30.02
CA THR A 87 -9.74 -5.35 -29.85
C THR A 87 -9.31 -5.16 -28.41
N ASP A 88 -9.70 -4.06 -27.78
CA ASP A 88 -9.40 -3.79 -26.38
C ASP A 88 -10.05 -4.83 -25.45
N ALA A 89 -11.32 -5.18 -25.69
CA ALA A 89 -12.01 -6.21 -24.91
C ALA A 89 -11.29 -7.58 -25.00
N ILE A 90 -10.94 -8.01 -26.20
CA ILE A 90 -10.23 -9.27 -26.42
C ILE A 90 -8.83 -9.23 -25.81
N TYR A 91 -8.12 -8.10 -25.94
CA TYR A 91 -6.83 -7.91 -25.29
C TYR A 91 -6.95 -8.06 -23.76
N PHE A 92 -7.95 -7.42 -23.15
CA PHE A 92 -8.17 -7.52 -21.70
C PHE A 92 -8.52 -8.93 -21.25
N ASP A 93 -9.26 -9.71 -22.04
CA ASP A 93 -9.54 -11.11 -21.70
C ASP A 93 -8.33 -12.04 -21.91
N MET A 94 -7.51 -11.79 -22.93
CA MET A 94 -6.34 -12.62 -23.23
C MET A 94 -5.16 -12.30 -22.31
N ALA A 95 -4.74 -11.03 -22.29
CA ALA A 95 -3.56 -10.57 -21.58
C ALA A 95 -3.90 -9.94 -20.21
N GLY A 96 -5.00 -9.19 -20.11
CA GLY A 96 -5.44 -8.53 -18.88
C GLY A 96 -6.20 -9.42 -17.89
N MET A 97 -7.04 -8.80 -17.06
CA MET A 97 -7.91 -9.46 -16.06
C MET A 97 -9.38 -9.46 -16.48
N GLY A 98 -9.61 -9.53 -17.80
CA GLY A 98 -10.93 -9.45 -18.42
C GLY A 98 -11.71 -8.22 -17.98
N LEU A 99 -12.97 -8.42 -17.57
CA LEU A 99 -13.88 -7.37 -17.14
C LEU A 99 -13.35 -6.49 -15.98
N LEU A 100 -12.37 -6.98 -15.21
CA LEU A 100 -11.80 -6.23 -14.08
C LEU A 100 -10.74 -5.21 -14.52
N SER A 101 -10.16 -5.36 -15.72
CA SER A 101 -9.01 -4.58 -16.19
C SER A 101 -9.22 -3.06 -16.14
N PRO A 102 -10.35 -2.50 -16.62
CA PRO A 102 -10.59 -1.05 -16.59
C PRO A 102 -10.58 -0.50 -15.15
N TYR A 103 -11.14 -1.24 -14.20
CA TYR A 103 -11.22 -0.83 -12.79
C TYR A 103 -9.89 -1.03 -12.06
N LEU A 104 -9.11 -2.03 -12.45
CA LEU A 104 -7.73 -2.20 -11.97
C LEU A 104 -6.83 -1.05 -12.42
N GLN A 105 -7.07 -0.49 -13.60
CA GLN A 105 -6.32 0.66 -14.14
C GLN A 105 -6.85 2.00 -13.63
N ASP A 106 -8.15 2.12 -13.32
CA ASP A 106 -8.79 3.34 -12.84
C ASP A 106 -8.22 3.83 -11.49
N SER A 107 -7.60 5.00 -11.48
CA SER A 107 -7.00 5.57 -10.28
C SER A 107 -7.99 5.86 -9.16
N GLU A 108 -9.30 6.00 -9.44
CA GLU A 108 -10.33 6.31 -8.45
C GLU A 108 -10.92 5.08 -7.76
N THR A 109 -10.77 3.90 -8.35
CA THR A 109 -11.23 2.64 -7.76
C THR A 109 -10.39 2.29 -6.52
N GLU A 110 -11.06 2.05 -5.38
CA GLU A 110 -10.42 1.66 -4.11
C GLU A 110 -10.48 0.14 -3.88
N GLU A 111 -11.59 -0.50 -4.21
CA GLU A 111 -11.78 -1.94 -4.02
C GLU A 111 -12.69 -2.54 -5.12
N ILE A 112 -12.38 -3.76 -5.56
CA ILE A 112 -13.20 -4.54 -6.48
C ILE A 112 -13.54 -5.86 -5.81
N ASN A 113 -14.83 -6.11 -5.60
CA ASN A 113 -15.32 -7.35 -5.02
C ASN A 113 -15.99 -8.21 -6.09
N VAL A 114 -15.42 -9.37 -6.33
CA VAL A 114 -15.98 -10.46 -7.13
C VAL A 114 -16.65 -11.43 -6.16
N ASN A 115 -17.97 -11.46 -6.15
CA ASN A 115 -18.77 -12.34 -5.32
C ASN A 115 -19.26 -13.58 -6.09
N GLY A 116 -18.66 -13.86 -7.24
CA GLY A 116 -19.07 -14.90 -8.18
C GLY A 116 -19.20 -14.38 -9.61
N SER A 117 -19.44 -15.29 -10.55
CA SER A 117 -19.56 -15.03 -11.98
C SER A 117 -20.52 -13.88 -12.33
N GLY A 118 -21.64 -13.75 -11.62
CA GLY A 118 -22.67 -12.73 -11.85
C GLY A 118 -22.67 -11.53 -10.89
N GLY A 119 -21.68 -11.42 -10.00
CA GLY A 119 -21.74 -10.51 -8.86
C GLY A 119 -20.47 -9.69 -8.66
N ILE A 120 -20.25 -8.66 -9.48
CA ILE A 120 -19.10 -7.76 -9.32
C ILE A 120 -19.53 -6.41 -8.76
N TRP A 121 -18.79 -5.92 -7.77
CA TRP A 121 -18.97 -4.61 -7.15
C TRP A 121 -17.67 -3.82 -7.18
N VAL A 122 -17.76 -2.55 -7.53
CA VAL A 122 -16.64 -1.60 -7.52
C VAL A 122 -16.91 -0.54 -6.46
N LEU A 123 -15.95 -0.34 -5.57
CA LEU A 123 -16.00 0.63 -4.49
C LEU A 123 -15.08 1.79 -4.83
N TYR A 124 -15.64 2.98 -4.68
CA TYR A 124 -14.97 4.27 -4.74
C TYR A 124 -15.05 4.92 -3.37
N LYS A 125 -14.31 6.02 -3.19
CA LYS A 125 -14.26 6.79 -1.93
C LYS A 125 -15.64 7.16 -1.37
N ASP A 126 -16.62 7.43 -2.23
CA ASP A 126 -17.94 7.97 -1.89
C ASP A 126 -19.11 7.05 -2.24
N ARG A 127 -18.88 5.97 -3.00
CA ARG A 127 -19.97 5.12 -3.51
C ARG A 127 -19.55 3.68 -3.78
N LYS A 128 -20.52 2.78 -3.80
CA LYS A 128 -20.38 1.38 -4.20
C LYS A 128 -21.31 1.08 -5.38
N VAL A 129 -20.75 0.61 -6.49
CA VAL A 129 -21.46 0.39 -7.75
C VAL A 129 -21.45 -1.09 -8.09
N ARG A 130 -22.60 -1.65 -8.47
CA ARG A 130 -22.69 -3.00 -9.03
C ARG A 130 -22.48 -2.91 -10.55
N LEU A 131 -21.63 -3.77 -11.09
CA LEU A 131 -21.47 -3.85 -12.55
C LEU A 131 -22.66 -4.56 -13.19
N ASN A 132 -22.99 -4.15 -14.42
CA ASN A 132 -24.03 -4.82 -15.20
C ASN A 132 -23.45 -6.02 -15.97
N GLU A 133 -22.15 -5.96 -16.26
CA GLU A 133 -21.38 -7.00 -16.91
C GLU A 133 -21.05 -8.15 -15.94
N THR A 134 -21.03 -9.37 -16.47
CA THR A 134 -20.75 -10.60 -15.71
C THR A 134 -19.66 -11.39 -16.41
N PHE A 135 -19.01 -12.29 -15.68
CA PHE A 135 -18.20 -13.33 -16.31
C PHE A 135 -19.09 -14.24 -17.16
N GLY A 136 -18.56 -14.77 -18.27
CA GLY A 136 -19.34 -15.61 -19.17
C GLY A 136 -19.84 -16.91 -18.52
N ASN A 137 -19.11 -17.45 -17.55
CA ASN A 137 -19.50 -18.61 -16.76
C ASN A 137 -18.68 -18.71 -15.44
N PRO A 138 -19.05 -19.60 -14.50
CA PRO A 138 -18.32 -19.78 -13.24
C PRO A 138 -16.84 -20.15 -13.41
N GLU A 139 -16.52 -20.97 -14.41
CA GLU A 139 -15.14 -21.38 -14.70
C GLU A 139 -14.29 -20.20 -15.21
N ALA A 140 -14.86 -19.30 -16.00
CA ALA A 140 -14.20 -18.07 -16.44
C ALA A 140 -13.88 -17.15 -15.25
N CYS A 141 -14.81 -17.03 -14.29
CA CYS A 141 -14.57 -16.31 -13.03
C CYS A 141 -13.41 -16.94 -12.25
N ALA A 142 -13.42 -18.27 -12.08
CA ALA A 142 -12.35 -18.99 -11.40
C ALA A 142 -10.99 -18.87 -12.11
N ASN A 143 -10.97 -18.87 -13.44
CA ASN A 143 -9.75 -18.67 -14.23
C ASN A 143 -9.15 -17.28 -14.01
N ILE A 144 -9.97 -16.22 -13.98
CA ILE A 144 -9.49 -14.86 -13.71
C ILE A 144 -8.98 -14.72 -12.28
N VAL A 145 -9.68 -15.29 -11.28
CA VAL A 145 -9.22 -15.32 -9.89
C VAL A 145 -7.88 -16.08 -9.75
N ARG A 146 -7.74 -17.25 -10.40
CA ARG A 146 -6.46 -18.00 -10.47
C ARG A 146 -5.37 -17.22 -11.20
N LYS A 147 -5.71 -16.48 -12.26
CA LYS A 147 -4.75 -15.66 -13.00
C LYS A 147 -4.23 -14.53 -12.12
N MET A 148 -5.11 -13.80 -11.43
CA MET A 148 -4.73 -12.75 -10.49
C MET A 148 -3.86 -13.28 -9.35
N SER A 149 -4.18 -14.46 -8.78
CA SER A 149 -3.40 -15.02 -7.67
C SER A 149 -1.95 -15.37 -8.06
N ARG A 150 -1.70 -15.71 -9.33
CA ARG A 150 -0.36 -16.10 -9.81
C ARG A 150 0.63 -14.93 -9.85
N PHE A 151 0.18 -13.68 -9.94
CA PHE A 151 1.07 -12.51 -9.92
C PHE A 151 1.86 -12.41 -8.61
N GLY A 152 1.24 -12.77 -7.47
CA GLY A 152 1.91 -12.89 -6.17
C GLY A 152 2.50 -14.28 -5.91
N ASN A 153 2.67 -15.11 -6.94
CA ASN A 153 3.15 -16.50 -6.84
C ASN A 153 2.25 -17.42 -5.98
N VAL A 154 0.96 -17.09 -5.87
CA VAL A 154 -0.02 -17.94 -5.18
C VAL A 154 -0.79 -18.76 -6.18
N ILE A 155 -0.74 -20.08 -6.01
CA ILE A 155 -1.47 -21.04 -6.83
C ILE A 155 -2.71 -21.45 -6.05
N LEU A 156 -3.88 -21.03 -6.56
CA LEU A 156 -5.17 -21.50 -6.08
C LEU A 156 -5.57 -22.75 -6.86
N ASP A 157 -5.78 -23.85 -6.14
CA ASP A 157 -6.27 -25.12 -6.69
C ASP A 157 -7.16 -25.84 -5.66
N GLY A 158 -7.66 -27.04 -5.98
CA GLY A 158 -8.54 -27.78 -5.08
C GLY A 158 -7.90 -28.20 -3.74
N SER A 159 -6.56 -28.24 -3.66
CA SER A 159 -5.82 -28.53 -2.42
C SER A 159 -5.55 -27.26 -1.59
N LYS A 160 -5.38 -26.12 -2.26
CA LYS A 160 -5.24 -24.78 -1.66
C LYS A 160 -6.24 -23.81 -2.28
N PRO A 161 -7.53 -23.92 -1.91
CA PRO A 161 -8.59 -23.18 -2.57
C PRO A 161 -8.74 -21.74 -2.10
N ILE A 162 -7.98 -21.29 -1.09
CA ILE A 162 -8.05 -19.94 -0.51
C ILE A 162 -6.63 -19.38 -0.44
N GLY A 163 -6.46 -18.09 -0.72
CA GLY A 163 -5.17 -17.43 -0.54
C GLY A 163 -5.18 -15.92 -0.78
N ASP A 164 -4.18 -15.26 -0.22
CA ASP A 164 -3.89 -13.85 -0.40
C ASP A 164 -2.73 -13.68 -1.39
N SER A 165 -2.81 -12.69 -2.28
CA SER A 165 -1.83 -12.46 -3.35
C SER A 165 -1.74 -10.97 -3.71
N PHE A 166 -0.85 -10.65 -4.65
CA PHE A 166 -0.61 -9.32 -5.18
C PHE A 166 -0.74 -9.34 -6.70
N ILE A 167 -1.41 -8.36 -7.27
CA ILE A 167 -1.54 -8.21 -8.73
C ILE A 167 -0.46 -7.27 -9.27
N ALA A 168 -0.26 -6.15 -8.57
CA ALA A 168 0.74 -5.13 -8.87
C ALA A 168 1.11 -4.37 -7.59
N LYS A 169 2.08 -3.45 -7.66
CA LYS A 169 2.45 -2.60 -6.52
C LYS A 169 1.21 -1.88 -5.96
N GLY A 170 0.93 -2.08 -4.67
CA GLY A 170 -0.23 -1.49 -4.00
C GLY A 170 -1.58 -2.14 -4.34
N ILE A 171 -1.64 -3.23 -5.11
CA ILE A 171 -2.88 -3.94 -5.45
C ILE A 171 -2.84 -5.34 -4.84
N ARG A 172 -3.58 -5.51 -3.74
CA ARG A 172 -3.73 -6.78 -3.01
C ARG A 172 -4.98 -7.50 -3.45
N MET A 173 -4.95 -8.82 -3.37
CA MET A 173 -6.10 -9.66 -3.65
C MET A 173 -6.22 -10.74 -2.59
N SER A 174 -7.40 -10.93 -2.03
CA SER A 174 -7.78 -12.13 -1.29
C SER A 174 -8.77 -12.91 -2.15
N GLY A 175 -8.52 -14.20 -2.39
CA GLY A 175 -9.34 -15.01 -3.30
C GLY A 175 -9.68 -16.39 -2.73
N ALA A 176 -10.82 -16.91 -3.15
CA ALA A 176 -11.19 -18.30 -2.92
C ALA A 176 -11.87 -18.92 -4.14
N ILE A 177 -11.68 -20.22 -4.33
CA ILE A 177 -12.27 -21.04 -5.38
C ILE A 177 -12.89 -22.31 -4.79
N MET A 178 -13.45 -23.18 -5.64
CA MET A 178 -13.86 -24.52 -5.24
C MET A 178 -12.71 -25.32 -4.58
N PRO A 179 -12.98 -26.16 -3.56
CA PRO A 179 -14.29 -26.51 -3.01
C PRO A 179 -14.83 -25.56 -1.92
N CYS A 180 -14.14 -24.45 -1.62
CA CYS A 180 -14.56 -23.52 -0.56
C CYS A 180 -15.62 -22.50 -1.02
N VAL A 181 -15.88 -22.43 -2.32
CA VAL A 181 -16.86 -21.54 -2.95
C VAL A 181 -17.88 -22.37 -3.71
N ASP A 182 -19.13 -21.89 -3.73
CA ASP A 182 -20.22 -22.50 -4.49
C ASP A 182 -19.85 -22.66 -5.98
N PRO A 183 -20.07 -23.85 -6.58
CA PRO A 183 -19.77 -24.09 -8.00
C PRO A 183 -20.44 -23.09 -8.96
N ASP A 184 -21.64 -22.60 -8.65
CA ASP A 184 -22.38 -21.65 -9.48
C ASP A 184 -21.81 -20.23 -9.38
N ALA A 185 -21.18 -19.90 -8.25
CA ALA A 185 -20.38 -18.68 -8.12
C ALA A 185 -19.03 -18.82 -8.85
N GLY A 186 -18.44 -20.01 -8.81
CA GLY A 186 -17.14 -20.34 -9.42
C GLY A 186 -15.96 -19.90 -8.58
N ALA A 187 -15.89 -18.61 -8.24
CA ALA A 187 -14.86 -18.05 -7.38
C ALA A 187 -15.30 -16.73 -6.73
N ILE A 188 -14.64 -16.36 -5.64
CA ILE A 188 -14.75 -15.03 -5.04
C ILE A 188 -13.37 -14.38 -4.94
N ALA A 189 -13.35 -13.06 -4.98
CA ALA A 189 -12.16 -12.28 -4.72
C ALA A 189 -12.49 -10.88 -4.20
N SER A 190 -11.64 -10.36 -3.31
CA SER A 190 -11.62 -8.95 -2.93
C SER A 190 -10.27 -8.38 -3.34
N VAL A 191 -10.28 -7.44 -4.29
CA VAL A 191 -9.08 -6.76 -4.77
C VAL A 191 -9.05 -5.35 -4.20
N ARG A 192 -8.03 -5.04 -3.40
CA ARG A 192 -7.86 -3.74 -2.74
C ARG A 192 -6.72 -2.97 -3.36
N LYS A 193 -7.02 -1.75 -3.81
CA LYS A 193 -6.05 -0.80 -4.35
C LYS A 193 -5.65 0.18 -3.25
N GLN A 194 -4.48 -0.06 -2.70
CA GLN A 194 -3.83 0.85 -1.78
C GLN A 194 -3.13 1.94 -2.60
N LYS A 195 -3.76 3.11 -2.71
CA LYS A 195 -3.11 4.27 -3.33
C LYS A 195 -1.89 4.67 -2.47
N PRO A 196 -0.69 4.83 -3.04
CA PRO A 196 0.42 5.44 -2.33
C PRO A 196 -0.02 6.85 -1.93
N SER A 197 -0.20 7.12 -0.63
CA SER A 197 -0.47 8.49 -0.20
C SER A 197 0.87 9.21 -0.11
N TYR A 198 1.16 10.05 -1.09
CA TYR A 198 2.23 11.04 -0.97
C TYR A 198 1.72 12.14 -0.05
N ILE A 199 1.89 11.93 1.26
CA ILE A 199 1.62 12.96 2.25
C ILE A 199 2.78 13.96 2.19
N THR A 200 2.44 15.22 1.98
CA THR A 200 3.37 16.34 2.04
C THR A 200 3.27 17.06 3.38
N ARG A 201 4.28 17.87 3.69
CA ARG A 201 4.29 18.75 4.85
C ARG A 201 3.06 19.68 4.84
N GLU A 202 2.76 20.25 3.68
CA GLU A 202 1.66 21.19 3.47
C GLU A 202 0.31 20.51 3.70
N ASN A 203 0.18 19.23 3.33
CA ASN A 203 -1.02 18.45 3.64
C ASN A 203 -1.20 18.24 5.15
N LEU A 204 -0.16 17.82 5.87
CA LEU A 204 -0.25 17.58 7.32
C LEU A 204 -0.59 18.86 8.09
N ILE A 205 -0.03 20.00 7.69
CA ILE A 205 -0.35 21.31 8.28
C ILE A 205 -1.75 21.76 7.87
N GLY A 206 -2.10 21.65 6.58
CA GLY A 206 -3.39 22.09 6.06
C GLY A 206 -4.59 21.28 6.59
N TRP A 207 -4.38 20.00 6.93
CA TRP A 207 -5.36 19.17 7.62
C TRP A 207 -5.36 19.35 9.14
N ASP A 208 -4.48 20.22 9.65
CA ASP A 208 -4.23 20.42 11.08
C ASP A 208 -3.91 19.06 11.76
N THR A 209 -3.22 18.15 11.09
CA THR A 209 -2.79 16.87 11.68
C THR A 209 -1.62 17.06 12.63
N ALA A 210 -0.74 17.99 12.28
CA ALA A 210 0.42 18.40 13.04
C ALA A 210 0.81 19.83 12.66
N THR A 211 1.51 20.50 13.57
CA THR A 211 2.15 21.80 13.34
C THR A 211 3.47 21.64 12.59
N ALA A 212 3.94 22.74 11.99
CA ALA A 212 5.27 22.81 11.38
C ALA A 212 6.39 22.43 12.36
N GLU A 213 6.29 22.86 13.62
CA GLU A 213 7.28 22.59 14.67
C GLU A 213 7.34 21.10 15.03
N GLU A 214 6.20 20.43 15.17
CA GLU A 214 6.14 18.98 15.42
C GLU A 214 6.77 18.17 14.28
N LEU A 215 6.52 18.56 13.03
CA LEU A 215 7.11 17.91 11.85
C LEU A 215 8.62 18.16 11.74
N ASP A 216 9.06 19.40 12.00
CA ASP A 216 10.49 19.76 12.05
C ASP A 216 11.21 18.95 13.13
N PHE A 217 10.61 18.82 14.31
CA PHE A 217 11.19 18.06 15.40
C PHE A 217 11.39 16.59 15.05
N LEU A 218 10.36 15.92 14.52
CA LEU A 218 10.44 14.49 14.16
C LEU A 218 11.45 14.23 13.04
N THR A 219 11.48 15.10 12.02
CA THR A 219 12.44 14.99 10.92
C THR A 219 13.87 15.30 11.38
N LEU A 220 14.06 16.28 12.28
CA LEU A 220 15.34 16.56 12.92
C LEU A 220 15.85 15.34 13.70
N CYS A 221 15.00 14.69 14.48
CA CYS A 221 15.36 13.48 15.23
C CYS A 221 15.90 12.38 14.31
N VAL A 222 15.12 11.97 13.30
CA VAL A 222 15.52 10.89 12.38
C VAL A 222 16.77 11.30 11.60
N ASN A 223 16.86 12.56 11.17
CA ASN A 223 18.03 13.06 10.47
C ASN A 223 19.27 13.19 11.37
N ASN A 224 19.18 13.05 12.68
CA ASN A 224 20.34 13.21 13.57
C ASN A 224 20.50 12.04 14.55
N GLY A 225 20.16 10.83 14.09
CA GLY A 225 20.52 9.61 14.83
C GLY A 225 19.55 9.23 15.94
N VAL A 226 18.34 9.81 15.97
CA VAL A 226 17.33 9.53 17.00
C VAL A 226 16.19 8.73 16.38
N SER A 227 16.00 7.51 16.88
CA SER A 227 14.91 6.62 16.48
C SER A 227 13.54 7.18 16.88
N VAL A 228 12.54 6.92 16.04
CA VAL A 228 11.15 7.35 16.23
C VAL A 228 10.21 6.17 16.02
N ALA A 229 9.34 5.91 17.00
CA ALA A 229 8.23 4.98 16.83
C ALA A 229 6.90 5.74 16.72
N ILE A 230 6.00 5.26 15.87
CA ILE A 230 4.67 5.84 15.65
C ILE A 230 3.59 4.86 16.09
N ALA A 231 2.89 5.19 17.16
CA ALA A 231 1.81 4.43 17.76
C ALA A 231 0.43 4.91 17.29
N GLY A 232 -0.53 3.98 17.21
CA GLY A 232 -1.94 4.30 16.94
C GLY A 232 -2.75 3.16 16.34
N ALA A 233 -4.07 3.32 16.30
CA ALA A 233 -4.99 2.32 15.76
C ALA A 233 -4.82 2.08 14.24
N THR A 234 -5.47 1.05 13.72
CA THR A 234 -5.57 0.81 12.26
C THR A 234 -6.27 1.97 11.58
N GLY A 235 -5.77 2.39 10.42
CA GLY A 235 -6.35 3.52 9.67
C GLY A 235 -6.06 4.92 10.23
N SER A 236 -5.29 5.04 11.33
CA SER A 236 -4.89 6.35 11.86
C SER A 236 -3.85 7.07 10.99
N GLY A 237 -3.27 6.41 9.98
CA GLY A 237 -2.37 7.00 9.00
C GLY A 237 -0.88 7.01 9.38
N LYS A 238 -0.44 6.06 10.23
CA LYS A 238 0.95 5.96 10.72
C LYS A 238 1.96 5.72 9.61
N THR A 239 1.71 4.75 8.72
CA THR A 239 2.62 4.42 7.62
C THR A 239 2.84 5.61 6.69
N ALA A 240 1.81 6.44 6.52
CA ALA A 240 1.89 7.62 5.68
C ALA A 240 2.78 8.72 6.29
N ASP A 241 2.71 8.94 7.61
CA ASP A 241 3.63 9.87 8.29
C ASP A 241 5.05 9.34 8.34
N MET A 242 5.22 8.02 8.53
CA MET A 242 6.52 7.35 8.42
C MET A 242 7.11 7.59 7.02
N GLY A 243 6.29 7.46 5.96
CA GLY A 243 6.70 7.79 4.60
C GLY A 243 7.13 9.24 4.44
N TYR A 244 6.40 10.19 5.01
CA TYR A 244 6.77 11.60 5.03
C TYR A 244 8.12 11.83 5.74
N ILE A 245 8.27 11.35 6.99
CA ILE A 245 9.50 11.53 7.78
C ILE A 245 10.71 10.95 7.04
N LEU A 246 10.57 9.76 6.47
CA LEU A 246 11.63 9.10 5.71
C LEU A 246 11.92 9.78 4.37
N SER A 247 10.95 10.47 3.76
CA SER A 247 11.18 11.26 2.55
C SER A 247 12.03 12.51 2.79
N CYS A 248 12.13 12.97 4.04
CA CYS A 248 12.98 14.09 4.45
C CYS A 248 14.43 13.68 4.75
N VAL A 249 14.79 12.42 4.53
CA VAL A 249 16.14 11.89 4.77
C VAL A 249 17.03 12.19 3.56
N PRO A 250 18.28 12.65 3.75
CA PRO A 250 19.25 12.85 2.67
C PRO A 250 19.45 11.60 1.81
N TYR A 251 19.64 11.79 0.51
CA TYR A 251 19.72 10.70 -0.48
C TYR A 251 20.88 9.74 -0.25
N GLU A 252 21.97 10.21 0.36
CA GLU A 252 23.16 9.43 0.66
C GLU A 252 22.95 8.47 1.84
N ARG A 253 21.84 8.61 2.57
CA ARG A 253 21.55 7.73 3.70
C ARG A 253 20.84 6.47 3.27
N ARG A 254 21.45 5.34 3.60
CA ARG A 254 20.93 4.02 3.29
C ARG A 254 19.73 3.67 4.18
N ILE A 255 18.55 3.56 3.56
CA ILE A 255 17.30 3.16 4.21
C ILE A 255 16.95 1.74 3.77
N VAL A 256 16.71 0.84 4.73
CA VAL A 256 16.19 -0.50 4.45
C VAL A 256 14.81 -0.65 5.07
N THR A 257 13.78 -0.80 4.25
CA THR A 257 12.41 -1.07 4.72
C THR A 257 12.10 -2.56 4.69
N ILE A 258 11.32 -3.00 5.65
CA ILE A 258 10.78 -4.36 5.74
C ILE A 258 9.27 -4.23 5.97
N GLU A 259 8.48 -4.73 5.03
CA GLU A 259 7.02 -4.59 5.06
C GLU A 259 6.34 -5.93 4.73
N ASP A 260 5.18 -6.20 5.32
CA ASP A 260 4.33 -7.29 4.85
C ASP A 260 3.72 -6.99 3.48
N THR A 261 3.58 -5.70 3.17
CA THR A 261 3.17 -5.23 1.85
C THR A 261 3.74 -3.89 1.58
N ARG A 262 4.10 -3.68 0.32
CA ARG A 262 4.69 -2.43 -0.15
C ARG A 262 3.69 -1.27 -0.01
N GLU A 263 3.79 -0.53 1.09
CA GLU A 263 3.00 0.68 1.37
C GLU A 263 3.84 1.95 1.20
N LEU A 264 5.09 1.93 1.64
CA LEU A 264 5.99 3.07 1.51
C LEU A 264 6.34 3.30 0.03
N SER A 265 6.64 4.52 -0.39
CA SER A 265 7.17 4.79 -1.74
C SER A 265 8.31 5.79 -1.63
N LEU A 266 9.48 5.31 -1.23
CA LEU A 266 10.64 6.15 -0.90
C LEU A 266 11.65 6.25 -2.03
N ALA A 267 11.78 5.21 -2.87
CA ALA A 267 12.69 5.23 -4.01
C ALA A 267 12.31 6.36 -4.98
N GLN A 268 13.29 7.22 -5.27
CA GLN A 268 13.18 8.33 -6.22
C GLN A 268 14.11 8.05 -7.39
N TYR A 269 13.67 8.40 -8.59
CA TYR A 269 14.38 8.12 -9.83
C TYR A 269 14.49 9.40 -10.66
N ASP A 270 15.58 9.53 -11.41
CA ASP A 270 15.69 10.55 -12.45
C ASP A 270 14.88 10.18 -13.71
N GLU A 271 14.95 11.05 -14.71
CA GLU A 271 14.28 10.86 -16.01
C GLU A 271 14.74 9.60 -16.78
N ASN A 272 15.92 9.06 -16.45
CA ASN A 272 16.49 7.87 -17.07
C ASN A 272 16.23 6.59 -16.25
N GLY A 273 15.47 6.69 -15.15
CA GLY A 273 15.20 5.56 -14.26
C GLY A 273 16.37 5.18 -13.34
N VAL A 274 17.36 6.06 -13.16
CA VAL A 274 18.45 5.85 -12.20
C VAL A 274 17.98 6.28 -10.82
N MET A 275 18.14 5.40 -9.83
CA MET A 275 17.74 5.67 -8.45
C MET A 275 18.61 6.78 -7.85
N LEU A 276 17.97 7.83 -7.30
CA LEU A 276 18.63 9.01 -6.74
C LEU A 276 19.03 8.83 -5.27
N ASN A 277 18.29 8.02 -4.51
CA ASN A 277 18.49 7.81 -3.09
C ASN A 277 18.80 6.34 -2.74
N ASP A 278 19.60 6.09 -1.71
CA ASP A 278 19.99 4.73 -1.31
C ASP A 278 18.88 4.05 -0.49
N VAL A 279 17.90 3.45 -1.19
CA VAL A 279 16.75 2.80 -0.56
C VAL A 279 16.58 1.36 -1.02
N ILE A 280 16.46 0.45 -0.06
CA ILE A 280 16.12 -0.96 -0.28
C ILE A 280 14.76 -1.24 0.34
N HIS A 281 13.91 -1.92 -0.43
CA HIS A 281 12.59 -2.35 0.03
C HIS A 281 12.53 -3.87 0.06
N LEU A 282 12.34 -4.43 1.25
CA LEU A 282 12.17 -5.86 1.48
C LEU A 282 10.72 -6.16 1.82
N LEU A 283 10.21 -7.28 1.32
CA LEU A 283 8.84 -7.74 1.56
C LEU A 283 8.86 -9.11 2.20
N THR A 284 8.06 -9.29 3.26
CA THR A 284 7.80 -10.61 3.80
C THR A 284 7.07 -11.45 2.76
N LYS A 285 7.14 -12.77 2.93
CA LYS A 285 6.48 -13.72 2.05
C LYS A 285 5.66 -14.66 2.91
N GLU A 286 4.42 -14.85 2.52
CA GLU A 286 3.52 -15.82 3.16
C GLU A 286 3.82 -17.26 2.69
N GLU A 287 3.08 -18.22 3.24
CA GLU A 287 3.10 -19.63 2.85
C GLU A 287 3.03 -19.85 1.32
N PRO A 288 3.61 -20.93 0.75
CA PRO A 288 4.09 -22.16 1.42
C PRO A 288 5.53 -22.14 1.91
N ASN A 289 6.28 -21.07 1.64
CA ASN A 289 7.68 -20.93 2.03
C ASN A 289 7.83 -19.54 2.64
N PRO A 290 7.43 -19.37 3.92
CA PRO A 290 7.34 -18.05 4.52
C PRO A 290 8.73 -17.45 4.71
N VAL A 291 8.83 -16.14 4.45
CA VAL A 291 9.98 -15.31 4.79
C VAL A 291 9.48 -14.25 5.76
N THR A 292 9.84 -14.41 7.03
CA THR A 292 9.27 -13.58 8.10
C THR A 292 9.96 -12.22 8.20
N MET A 293 9.33 -11.26 8.89
CA MET A 293 9.97 -9.98 9.20
C MET A 293 11.29 -10.18 9.97
N LEU A 294 11.36 -11.19 10.84
CA LEU A 294 12.58 -11.53 11.57
C LEU A 294 13.71 -12.02 10.64
N ASP A 295 13.39 -12.78 9.59
CA ASP A 295 14.39 -13.24 8.61
C ASP A 295 14.96 -12.07 7.81
N LEU A 296 14.09 -11.16 7.37
CA LEU A 296 14.49 -9.96 6.63
C LEU A 296 15.23 -8.97 7.52
N LEU A 297 14.92 -8.91 8.81
CA LEU A 297 15.64 -8.07 9.76
C LEU A 297 17.09 -8.54 9.92
N LYS A 298 17.30 -9.86 10.05
CA LYS A 298 18.65 -10.46 10.08
C LYS A 298 19.44 -10.20 8.79
N LEU A 299 18.78 -10.27 7.63
CA LEU A 299 19.38 -9.89 6.36
C LEU A 299 19.73 -8.40 6.35
N SER A 300 18.81 -7.54 6.78
CA SER A 300 18.95 -6.09 6.74
C SER A 300 20.15 -5.60 7.54
N LEU A 301 20.45 -6.21 8.69
CA LEU A 301 21.64 -5.87 9.47
C LEU A 301 22.96 -6.10 8.71
N ARG A 302 22.97 -6.93 7.66
CA ARG A 302 24.13 -7.15 6.76
C ARG A 302 24.14 -6.21 5.55
N LEU A 303 23.08 -5.44 5.35
CA LEU A 303 22.98 -4.47 4.27
C LEU A 303 23.54 -3.10 4.66
N HIS A 304 24.16 -2.99 5.84
CA HIS A 304 24.71 -1.75 6.41
C HIS A 304 23.72 -0.56 6.40
N PRO A 305 22.47 -0.72 6.85
CA PRO A 305 21.50 0.37 6.89
C PRO A 305 21.93 1.43 7.89
N GLN A 306 21.80 2.70 7.51
CA GLN A 306 21.82 3.81 8.48
C GLN A 306 20.46 3.94 9.14
N ILE A 307 19.39 3.69 8.38
CA ILE A 307 18.01 3.68 8.87
C ILE A 307 17.37 2.32 8.56
N LEU A 308 16.88 1.67 9.60
CA LEU A 308 16.20 0.38 9.53
C LEU A 308 14.71 0.59 9.82
N VAL A 309 13.86 0.18 8.88
CA VAL A 309 12.43 0.50 8.89
C VAL A 309 11.60 -0.79 8.85
N PRO A 310 11.48 -1.51 9.97
CA PRO A 310 10.43 -2.51 10.12
C PRO A 310 9.10 -1.76 10.19
N ALA A 311 8.36 -1.73 9.09
CA ALA A 311 7.28 -0.76 8.91
C ALA A 311 6.16 -0.88 9.95
N GLU A 312 5.88 -2.10 10.42
CA GLU A 312 4.94 -2.34 11.49
C GLU A 312 5.40 -3.49 12.40
N MET A 313 5.68 -3.20 13.66
CA MET A 313 5.98 -4.22 14.67
C MET A 313 4.68 -4.78 15.25
N ARG A 314 4.56 -6.11 15.23
CA ARG A 314 3.40 -6.88 15.69
C ARG A 314 3.76 -8.02 16.63
N GLY A 315 5.03 -8.44 16.68
CA GLY A 315 5.47 -9.59 17.46
C GLY A 315 6.97 -9.67 17.68
N LYS A 316 7.51 -10.89 17.56
CA LYS A 316 8.83 -11.28 18.09
C LYS A 316 10.01 -10.49 17.51
N GLU A 317 9.85 -9.91 16.33
CA GLU A 317 10.85 -9.03 15.71
C GLU A 317 11.21 -7.84 16.60
N ALA A 318 10.30 -7.38 17.47
CA ALA A 318 10.54 -6.26 18.39
C ALA A 318 11.81 -6.43 19.23
N LEU A 319 12.14 -7.66 19.64
CA LEU A 319 13.35 -7.95 20.41
C LEU A 319 14.62 -7.64 19.62
N THR A 320 14.66 -8.03 18.35
CA THR A 320 15.81 -7.76 17.48
C THR A 320 15.83 -6.29 17.03
N VAL A 321 14.67 -5.66 16.84
CA VAL A 321 14.58 -4.24 16.48
C VAL A 321 15.12 -3.35 17.59
N GLN A 322 14.77 -3.59 18.86
CA GLN A 322 15.31 -2.79 19.96
C GLN A 322 16.82 -2.97 20.12
N GLU A 323 17.33 -4.20 19.88
CA GLU A 323 18.77 -4.48 19.85
C GLU A 323 19.48 -3.70 18.74
N ALA A 324 18.89 -3.66 17.53
CA ALA A 324 19.41 -2.89 16.42
C ALA A 324 19.46 -1.38 16.74
N GLY A 325 18.40 -0.84 17.35
CA GLY A 325 18.30 0.56 17.76
C GLY A 325 19.35 0.97 18.80
N ARG A 326 19.65 0.07 19.74
CA ARG A 326 20.71 0.28 20.73
C ARG A 326 22.12 0.18 20.15
N THR A 327 22.30 -0.58 19.08
CA THR A 327 23.61 -0.85 18.46
C THR A 327 23.97 0.12 17.34
N GLY A 328 23.25 1.24 17.24
CA GLY A 328 23.60 2.36 16.37
C GLY A 328 22.78 2.49 15.08
N HIS A 329 21.79 1.62 14.87
CA HIS A 329 20.85 1.77 13.75
C HIS A 329 19.74 2.75 14.12
N ILE A 330 19.42 3.68 13.24
CA ILE A 330 18.27 4.57 13.43
C ILE A 330 17.02 3.75 13.09
N ILE A 331 16.11 3.60 14.04
CA ILE A 331 14.88 2.84 13.82
C ILE A 331 13.73 3.81 13.57
N VAL A 332 13.00 3.59 12.48
CA VAL A 332 11.68 4.20 12.27
C VAL A 332 10.67 3.07 12.11
N SER A 333 9.65 3.04 12.96
CA SER A 333 8.68 1.93 12.94
C SER A 333 7.30 2.38 13.39
N THR A 334 6.28 1.60 13.05
CA THR A 334 4.93 1.81 13.55
C THR A 334 4.45 0.64 14.39
N LEU A 335 3.49 0.89 15.29
CA LEU A 335 2.85 -0.14 16.10
C LEU A 335 1.43 0.25 16.52
N HIS A 336 0.66 -0.75 16.93
CA HIS A 336 -0.66 -0.55 17.47
C HIS A 336 -0.62 -0.36 19.00
N ALA A 337 -1.02 0.83 19.46
CA ALA A 337 -1.21 1.13 20.86
C ALA A 337 -2.20 2.29 21.03
N ASN A 338 -2.73 2.45 22.25
CA ASN A 338 -3.74 3.45 22.60
C ASN A 338 -3.16 4.69 23.32
N GLY A 339 -1.86 4.91 23.18
CA GLY A 339 -1.15 6.05 23.77
C GLY A 339 0.35 5.89 23.61
N ALA A 340 1.11 6.98 23.80
CA ALA A 340 2.57 6.95 23.64
C ALA A 340 3.23 6.06 24.71
N ARG A 341 2.86 6.19 25.98
CA ARG A 341 3.41 5.36 27.06
C ARG A 341 3.02 3.88 26.90
N ALA A 342 1.75 3.61 26.62
CA ALA A 342 1.24 2.25 26.38
C ALA A 342 1.93 1.55 25.19
N ALA A 343 2.50 2.31 24.25
CA ALA A 343 3.27 1.75 23.15
C ALA A 343 4.57 1.08 23.64
N TYR A 344 5.22 1.61 24.67
CA TYR A 344 6.40 0.97 25.28
C TYR A 344 6.03 -0.36 25.94
N ASP A 345 4.91 -0.42 26.64
CA ASP A 345 4.41 -1.67 27.25
C ASP A 345 4.07 -2.71 26.17
N ARG A 346 3.54 -2.25 25.02
CA ARG A 346 3.30 -3.12 23.87
C ARG A 346 4.60 -3.69 23.30
N ILE A 347 5.63 -2.87 23.16
CA ILE A 347 6.97 -3.34 22.72
C ILE A 347 7.54 -4.33 23.73
N LEU A 348 7.42 -4.04 25.04
CA LEU A 348 7.85 -4.94 26.10
C LEU A 348 7.17 -6.31 25.98
N THR A 349 5.85 -6.32 25.79
CA THR A 349 5.08 -7.56 25.59
C THR A 349 5.59 -8.34 24.38
N MET A 350 5.79 -7.68 23.23
CA MET A 350 6.30 -8.31 22.00
C MET A 350 7.71 -8.90 22.19
N CYS A 351 8.58 -8.22 22.96
CA CYS A 351 9.90 -8.73 23.30
C CYS A 351 9.85 -9.94 24.25
N LEU A 352 8.92 -9.97 25.22
CA LEU A 352 8.74 -11.11 26.12
C LEU A 352 8.24 -12.34 25.35
N GLU A 353 7.31 -12.16 24.41
CA GLU A 353 6.80 -13.22 23.52
C GLU A 353 7.90 -13.84 22.63
N ALA A 354 8.98 -13.10 22.36
CA ALA A 354 10.14 -13.60 21.62
C ALA A 354 11.01 -14.59 22.43
N GLY A 355 10.87 -14.60 23.76
CA GLY A 355 11.64 -15.47 24.67
C GLY A 355 13.01 -14.88 25.01
N THR A 356 13.05 -13.99 26.01
CA THR A 356 14.27 -13.37 26.53
C THR A 356 14.48 -13.72 28.00
N SER A 357 15.74 -13.75 28.44
CA SER A 357 16.15 -13.98 29.84
C SER A 357 16.32 -12.69 30.64
N LEU A 358 16.15 -11.53 30.02
CA LEU A 358 16.25 -10.23 30.68
C LEU A 358 15.05 -10.00 31.60
N SER A 359 15.26 -9.31 32.72
CA SER A 359 14.15 -8.81 33.53
C SER A 359 13.35 -7.76 32.75
N GLU A 360 12.05 -7.64 33.05
CA GLU A 360 11.17 -6.65 32.42
C GLU A 360 11.71 -5.23 32.55
N GLU A 361 12.22 -4.84 33.73
CA GLU A 361 12.80 -3.52 33.94
C GLU A 361 14.03 -3.27 33.06
N ARG A 362 14.89 -4.28 32.89
CA ARG A 362 16.08 -4.16 32.02
C ARG A 362 15.68 -4.07 30.56
N LEU A 363 14.71 -4.86 30.15
CA LEU A 363 14.17 -4.86 28.79
C LEU A 363 13.47 -3.55 28.46
N LEU A 364 12.71 -2.98 29.40
CA LEU A 364 12.06 -1.69 29.22
C LEU A 364 13.09 -0.56 29.09
N LYS A 365 14.18 -0.59 29.89
CA LYS A 365 15.31 0.34 29.71
C LYS A 365 15.94 0.21 28.32
N ASN A 366 16.05 -1.02 27.81
CA ASN A 366 16.55 -1.24 26.46
C ASN A 366 15.63 -0.65 25.38
N ILE A 367 14.32 -0.81 25.54
CA ILE A 367 13.32 -0.25 24.62
C ILE A 367 13.37 1.28 24.64
N VAL A 368 13.47 1.90 25.81
CA VAL A 368 13.60 3.38 25.94
C VAL A 368 14.85 3.90 25.23
N GLU A 369 15.98 3.19 25.35
CA GLU A 369 17.20 3.57 24.64
C GLU A 369 17.09 3.41 23.12
N ALA A 370 16.39 2.36 22.66
CA ALA A 370 16.15 2.09 21.25
C ALA A 370 15.15 3.05 20.61
N PHE A 371 14.15 3.52 21.36
CA PHE A 371 13.08 4.42 20.91
C PHE A 371 12.93 5.62 21.84
N PRO A 372 13.80 6.63 21.74
CA PRO A 372 13.70 7.82 22.58
C PRO A 372 12.42 8.63 22.32
N ILE A 373 11.91 8.62 21.09
CA ILE A 373 10.72 9.37 20.69
C ILE A 373 9.58 8.44 20.29
N MET A 374 8.41 8.67 20.89
CA MET A 374 7.16 8.00 20.56
C MET A 374 6.11 9.02 20.13
N LEU A 375 5.68 8.96 18.87
CA LEU A 375 4.54 9.72 18.36
C LEU A 375 3.28 8.87 18.52
N PHE A 376 2.23 9.39 19.15
CA PHE A 376 0.91 8.77 19.16
C PHE A 376 -0.05 9.54 18.25
N LYS A 377 -0.57 8.85 17.21
CA LYS A 377 -1.54 9.39 16.26
C LYS A 377 -2.89 8.71 16.36
N MET A 378 -3.95 9.52 16.35
CA MET A 378 -5.32 9.05 16.46
C MET A 378 -6.21 9.65 15.38
N GLN A 379 -7.17 8.86 14.89
CA GLN A 379 -8.32 9.40 14.17
C GLN A 379 -9.39 9.77 15.20
N LEU A 380 -9.79 11.04 15.22
CA LEU A 380 -10.83 11.57 16.08
C LEU A 380 -12.23 11.21 15.55
N PRO A 381 -13.29 11.37 16.36
CA PRO A 381 -14.66 11.04 15.96
C PRO A 381 -15.15 11.74 14.68
N ASP A 382 -14.64 12.95 14.39
CA ASP A 382 -14.93 13.72 13.16
C ASP A 382 -14.11 13.27 11.95
N LYS A 383 -13.40 12.14 12.05
CA LYS A 383 -12.49 11.55 11.05
C LYS A 383 -11.21 12.33 10.79
N SER A 384 -11.00 13.48 11.44
CA SER A 384 -9.71 14.15 11.43
C SER A 384 -8.65 13.28 12.09
N ARG A 385 -7.40 13.39 11.64
CA ARG A 385 -6.27 12.65 12.22
C ARG A 385 -5.35 13.66 12.88
N LYS A 386 -4.97 13.43 14.14
CA LYS A 386 -4.14 14.35 14.92
C LYS A 386 -2.96 13.62 15.55
N TYR A 387 -1.82 14.31 15.63
CA TYR A 387 -0.73 13.94 16.52
C TYR A 387 -1.17 14.26 17.94
N MET A 388 -1.64 13.23 18.65
CA MET A 388 -2.20 13.39 19.99
C MET A 388 -1.12 13.65 21.02
N GLU A 389 0.05 13.03 20.86
CA GLU A 389 1.17 13.14 21.78
C GLU A 389 2.49 12.87 21.07
N ILE A 390 3.52 13.70 21.32
CA ILE A 390 4.92 13.37 21.04
C ILE A 390 5.62 13.26 22.39
N PHE A 391 6.04 12.06 22.73
CA PHE A 391 6.62 11.72 24.03
C PHE A 391 8.10 11.38 23.88
N GLU A 392 8.93 12.03 24.69
CA GLU A 392 10.34 11.71 24.88
C GLU A 392 10.48 10.80 26.10
N ALA A 393 10.89 9.54 25.89
CA ALA A 393 11.22 8.64 26.98
C ALA A 393 12.65 8.89 27.48
N THR A 394 12.79 9.07 28.80
CA THR A 394 14.07 9.38 29.45
C THR A 394 14.57 8.26 30.35
N GLY A 395 13.71 7.32 30.72
CA GLY A 395 14.13 6.20 31.56
C GLY A 395 12.97 5.32 32.03
N VAL A 396 13.24 4.54 33.08
CA VAL A 396 12.29 3.63 33.72
C VAL A 396 12.39 3.78 35.23
N LYS A 397 11.26 3.89 35.92
CA LYS A 397 11.18 3.94 37.38
C LYS A 397 10.00 3.09 37.85
N ASN A 398 10.24 2.21 38.82
CA ASN A 398 9.20 1.31 39.37
C ASN A 398 8.48 0.47 38.30
N GLY A 399 9.19 0.03 37.26
CA GLY A 399 8.60 -0.76 36.17
C GLY A 399 7.84 0.06 35.11
N GLU A 400 7.76 1.40 35.26
CA GLU A 400 7.06 2.27 34.32
C GLU A 400 8.04 3.19 33.56
N VAL A 401 7.72 3.49 32.30
CA VAL A 401 8.49 4.43 31.49
C VAL A 401 8.32 5.86 32.01
N THR A 402 9.43 6.56 32.22
CA THR A 402 9.48 7.98 32.57
C THR A 402 9.94 8.82 31.40
N GLY A 403 9.54 10.10 31.37
CA GLY A 403 9.84 10.98 30.25
C GLY A 403 8.94 12.21 30.18
N ASN A 404 9.14 13.00 29.13
CA ASN A 404 8.50 14.29 28.91
C ASN A 404 7.55 14.21 27.72
N THR A 405 6.29 14.61 27.91
CA THR A 405 5.42 14.91 26.77
C THR A 405 5.84 16.26 26.21
N LEU A 406 6.35 16.29 24.98
CA LEU A 406 6.85 17.52 24.33
C LEU A 406 5.69 18.29 23.69
N TYR A 407 4.87 17.56 22.92
CA TYR A 407 3.72 18.12 22.20
C TYR A 407 2.47 17.30 22.48
N LYS A 408 1.32 17.98 22.51
CA LYS A 408 0.01 17.37 22.76
C LYS A 408 -1.09 18.10 22.01
N TYR A 409 -1.98 17.35 21.36
CA TYR A 409 -3.26 17.91 20.90
C TYR A 409 -4.25 17.93 22.06
N VAL A 410 -4.71 19.13 22.42
CA VAL A 410 -5.68 19.35 23.49
C VAL A 410 -7.04 19.59 22.86
N VAL A 411 -7.98 18.67 23.09
CA VAL A 411 -9.38 18.83 22.71
C VAL A 411 -10.05 19.81 23.68
N ASP A 412 -10.65 20.87 23.14
CA ASP A 412 -11.41 21.85 23.92
C ASP A 412 -12.87 21.41 24.05
N HIS A 413 -13.55 21.13 22.94
CA HIS A 413 -14.94 20.64 22.94
C HIS A 413 -15.33 19.93 21.63
N TYR A 414 -16.53 19.34 21.61
CA TYR A 414 -17.11 18.66 20.46
C TYR A 414 -18.35 19.41 19.96
N GLU A 415 -18.40 19.70 18.68
CA GLU A 415 -19.63 20.16 18.02
C GLU A 415 -20.48 18.94 17.64
N ARG A 416 -21.81 19.07 17.75
CA ARG A 416 -22.76 17.99 17.49
C ARG A 416 -23.92 18.44 16.61
N ASP A 417 -24.46 17.52 15.82
CA ASP A 417 -25.72 17.72 15.09
C ASP A 417 -26.96 17.61 15.99
N LYS A 418 -28.15 17.78 15.40
CA LYS A 418 -29.44 17.71 16.12
C LYS A 418 -29.71 16.32 16.69
N GLU A 419 -29.12 15.29 16.08
CA GLU A 419 -29.20 13.89 16.46
C GLU A 419 -28.13 13.51 17.50
N GLY A 420 -27.29 14.46 17.94
CA GLY A 420 -26.27 14.29 18.98
C GLY A 420 -24.96 13.66 18.50
N ARG A 421 -24.77 13.46 17.19
CA ARG A 421 -23.55 12.90 16.60
C ARG A 421 -22.48 13.97 16.53
N ILE A 422 -21.23 13.59 16.80
CA ILE A 422 -20.09 14.52 16.72
C ILE A 422 -19.84 14.87 15.25
N THR A 423 -19.91 16.15 14.92
CA THR A 423 -19.65 16.67 13.57
C THR A 423 -18.24 17.21 13.44
N LYS A 424 -17.68 17.76 14.53
CA LYS A 424 -16.35 18.37 14.54
C LYS A 424 -15.71 18.31 15.92
N VAL A 425 -14.41 18.08 15.97
CA VAL A 425 -13.61 18.21 17.20
C VAL A 425 -12.84 19.52 17.16
N ILE A 426 -13.07 20.38 18.16
CA ILE A 426 -12.35 21.65 18.32
C ILE A 426 -11.23 21.44 19.34
N GLY A 427 -10.00 21.82 18.97
CA GLY A 427 -8.83 21.71 19.81
C GLY A 427 -7.63 22.39 19.17
N SER A 428 -6.47 22.25 19.83
CA SER A 428 -5.22 22.86 19.38
C SER A 428 -4.00 22.01 19.73
N HIS A 429 -3.01 22.01 18.85
CA HIS A 429 -1.67 21.50 19.16
C HIS A 429 -0.98 22.45 20.14
N ARG A 430 -0.44 21.92 21.23
CA ARG A 430 0.30 22.69 22.24
C ARG A 430 1.62 22.00 22.53
N ARG A 431 2.67 22.81 22.61
CA ARG A 431 3.92 22.39 23.27
C ARG A 431 3.71 22.43 24.78
N VAL A 432 3.90 21.30 25.43
CA VAL A 432 3.63 21.11 26.86
C VAL A 432 4.86 20.71 27.66
N GLY A 433 5.98 20.46 26.97
CA GLY A 433 7.26 20.11 27.58
C GLY A 433 8.45 20.62 26.77
N ASN A 434 9.64 20.42 27.33
CA ASN A 434 10.91 20.76 26.70
C ASN A 434 11.76 19.52 26.57
N LEU A 435 12.68 19.57 25.61
CA LEU A 435 13.68 18.55 25.36
C LEU A 435 14.50 18.24 26.62
N SER A 436 14.78 16.96 26.89
CA SER A 436 15.72 16.61 27.95
C SER A 436 17.16 17.03 27.59
N PRO A 437 18.01 17.30 28.59
CA PRO A 437 19.43 17.56 28.36
C PRO A 437 20.13 16.42 27.61
N ALA A 438 19.75 15.16 27.85
CA ALA A 438 20.35 13.99 27.22
C ALA A 438 20.03 13.92 25.72
N LEU A 439 18.79 14.21 25.33
CA LEU A 439 18.44 14.26 23.91
C LEU A 439 19.04 15.50 23.23
N ALA A 440 19.10 16.64 23.93
CA ALA A 440 19.79 17.83 23.44
C ALA A 440 21.27 17.53 23.14
N GLU A 441 21.97 16.86 24.06
CA GLU A 441 23.37 16.43 23.86
C GLU A 441 23.50 15.46 22.69
N ARG A 442 22.60 14.47 22.57
CA ARG A 442 22.60 13.53 21.44
C ARG A 442 22.42 14.23 20.10
N LEU A 443 21.50 15.19 20.00
CA LEU A 443 21.31 15.99 18.79
C LEU A 443 22.54 16.85 18.47
N LEU A 444 23.17 17.44 19.49
CA LEU A 444 24.40 18.23 19.31
C LEU A 444 25.55 17.36 18.78
N VAL A 445 25.75 16.16 19.34
CA VAL A 445 26.73 15.17 18.85
C VAL A 445 26.40 14.73 17.42
N GLY A 446 25.11 14.64 17.08
CA GLY A 446 24.62 14.36 15.73
C GLY A 446 24.85 15.49 14.71
N GLY A 447 25.36 16.66 15.15
CA GLY A 447 25.68 17.80 14.30
C GLY A 447 24.61 18.88 14.23
N VAL A 448 23.57 18.81 15.06
CA VAL A 448 22.53 19.85 15.10
C VAL A 448 23.08 21.13 15.75
N PRO A 449 22.96 22.31 15.11
CA PRO A 449 23.37 23.57 15.69
C PRO A 449 22.64 23.86 17.01
N GLN A 450 23.36 24.44 17.98
CA GLN A 450 22.78 24.73 19.30
C GLN A 450 21.58 25.69 19.22
N SER A 451 21.53 26.59 18.24
CA SER A 451 20.39 27.47 17.97
C SER A 451 19.13 26.70 17.59
N GLU A 452 19.28 25.64 16.79
CA GLU A 452 18.16 24.79 16.37
C GLU A 452 17.68 23.93 17.54
N ILE A 453 18.59 23.40 18.37
CA ILE A 453 18.22 22.68 19.60
C ILE A 453 17.43 23.59 20.54
N ARG A 454 17.88 24.84 20.74
CA ARG A 454 17.18 25.80 21.61
C ARG A 454 15.76 26.09 21.16
N ARG A 455 15.47 26.06 19.85
CA ARG A 455 14.10 26.18 19.32
C ARG A 455 13.15 25.17 19.96
N PHE A 456 13.62 23.95 20.26
CA PHE A 456 12.86 22.86 20.88
C PHE A 456 13.05 22.72 22.40
N SER A 457 13.97 23.49 22.99
CA SER A 457 14.28 23.46 24.43
C SER A 457 13.77 24.67 25.19
N GLU A 458 13.69 25.84 24.54
CA GLU A 458 13.22 27.08 25.13
C GLU A 458 11.80 27.34 24.62
N GLY A 459 10.83 27.43 25.54
CA GLY A 459 9.42 27.58 25.21
C GLY A 459 9.16 28.90 24.51
N GLY A 460 9.00 28.86 23.20
CA GLY A 460 8.37 29.94 22.45
C GLY A 460 6.89 29.98 22.80
N VAL A 461 6.54 30.67 23.88
CA VAL A 461 5.20 31.27 23.98
C VAL A 461 5.15 32.34 22.89
N ALA A 462 4.49 32.03 21.78
CA ALA A 462 3.97 33.06 20.90
C ALA A 462 2.71 33.65 21.55
#